data_AF-A0A419T4S2-F1
#
_entry.id   AF-A0A419T4S2-F1
#
_cell.length_a   1.000
_cell.length_b   1.000
_cell.length_c   1.000
_cell.angle_alpha   90.00
_cell.angle_beta   90.00
_cell.angle_gamma   90.00
#
_symmetry.space_group_name_H-M   'P 1'
#
loop_
_entity.id
_entity.type
_entity.pdbx_description
1 polymer ?
#
loop_
_entity_poly.entity_id
_entity_poly.type
_entity_poly.pdbx_seq_one_letter_code
_entity_poly.pdbx_strand_id
1 'polypeptide(L)'
;MKKLIIIIMSLSIIGLTGCYQSNNINKESSKAYKILSEEMEKYKEENKVKEISTYYYKDHSALMFRKENKLGIAQFFINDKYKVFKKDVQTILINNEDLLYFNFSNKTGSYIAVFITDPILQKKTEDIYVEFEKSDDKLKAIQESIVNKKGIVIKYSDGEKLRKINSISLMKDGKVIYSKRINKKI
;
A
#
# COMPACT_ATOMS: atom_id res chain seq x y z
N MET A 1 45.67 -13.50 45.27
CA MET A 1 44.47 -13.44 46.13
C MET A 1 43.89 -12.03 46.07
N LYS A 2 42.55 -11.96 46.01
CA LYS A 2 41.65 -10.80 46.18
C LYS A 2 41.55 -9.77 45.04
N LYS A 3 40.52 -10.04 44.23
CA LYS A 3 39.74 -9.13 43.40
C LYS A 3 39.26 -7.92 44.23
N LEU A 4 39.21 -6.74 43.61
CA LEU A 4 38.18 -5.75 43.91
C LEU A 4 37.92 -4.92 42.65
N ILE A 5 36.96 -5.33 41.84
CA ILE A 5 36.41 -4.53 40.75
C ILE A 5 35.21 -3.80 41.36
N ILE A 6 35.33 -2.48 41.52
CA ILE A 6 34.22 -1.62 41.92
C ILE A 6 33.38 -1.37 40.66
N ILE A 7 32.23 -2.06 40.60
CA ILE A 7 31.18 -1.81 39.62
C ILE A 7 30.43 -0.55 40.07
N ILE A 8 30.65 0.57 39.38
CA ILE A 8 29.83 1.77 39.55
C ILE A 8 28.58 1.57 38.69
N MET A 9 27.52 1.03 39.31
CA MET A 9 26.15 1.13 38.81
C MET A 9 25.68 2.58 38.97
N SER A 10 25.81 3.38 37.92
CA SER A 10 25.11 4.66 37.85
C SER A 10 23.66 4.42 37.41
N LEU A 11 22.79 4.27 38.40
CA LEU A 11 21.33 4.41 38.26
C LEU A 11 21.03 5.78 37.63
N SER A 12 20.67 5.77 36.34
CA SER A 12 20.02 6.93 35.72
C SER A 12 18.52 6.69 35.77
N ILE A 13 17.93 7.06 36.91
CA ILE A 13 16.50 7.31 37.03
C ILE A 13 16.22 8.55 36.17
N ILE A 14 15.81 8.33 34.93
CA ILE A 14 15.12 9.37 34.15
C ILE A 14 13.63 9.08 34.31
N GLY A 15 13.08 9.64 35.39
CA GLY A 15 11.66 9.90 35.47
C GLY A 15 11.31 11.00 34.49
N LEU A 16 10.64 10.64 33.39
CA LEU A 16 9.83 11.57 32.62
C LEU A 16 8.37 11.31 32.98
N THR A 17 7.90 12.11 33.92
CA THR A 17 6.49 12.37 34.15
C THR A 17 5.90 13.07 32.92
N GLY A 18 4.79 12.54 32.42
CA GLY A 18 3.68 13.34 31.88
C GLY A 18 3.84 13.87 30.46
N CYS A 19 3.31 13.12 29.50
CA CYS A 19 2.33 13.68 28.57
C CYS A 19 1.22 12.65 28.37
N TYR A 20 0.13 12.80 29.12
CA TYR A 20 -1.17 12.24 28.80
C TYR A 20 -1.64 12.86 27.46
N GLN A 21 -1.33 12.19 26.35
CA GLN A 21 -1.81 12.46 24.99
C GLN A 21 -1.59 11.15 24.22
N SER A 22 -2.56 10.43 23.67
CA SER A 22 -3.98 10.65 23.46
C SER A 22 -4.63 9.26 23.39
N ASN A 23 -5.68 9.01 24.17
CA ASN A 23 -6.45 7.76 24.07
C ASN A 23 -7.63 7.87 23.07
N ASN A 24 -7.79 9.01 22.39
CA ASN A 24 -8.85 9.21 21.39
C ASN A 24 -8.38 9.06 19.94
N ILE A 25 -7.12 9.39 19.62
CA ILE A 25 -6.60 9.24 18.24
C ILE A 25 -6.51 7.76 17.82
N ASN A 26 -6.32 6.84 18.78
CA ASN A 26 -6.30 5.40 18.49
C ASN A 26 -7.69 4.75 18.41
N LYS A 27 -8.72 5.31 19.05
CA LYS A 27 -10.07 4.72 19.06
C LYS A 27 -10.85 5.02 17.79
N GLU A 28 -10.79 6.24 17.28
CA GLU A 28 -11.49 6.60 16.03
C GLU A 28 -10.86 5.92 14.81
N SER A 29 -9.52 5.89 14.73
CA SER A 29 -8.81 5.14 13.70
C SER A 29 -9.10 3.64 13.78
N SER A 30 -9.26 3.09 14.99
CA SER A 30 -9.68 1.70 15.19
C SER A 30 -11.12 1.43 14.74
N LYS A 31 -12.05 2.36 15.00
CA LYS A 31 -13.46 2.24 14.58
C LYS A 31 -13.61 2.33 13.06
N ALA A 32 -12.96 3.32 12.42
CA ALA A 32 -12.98 3.46 10.97
C ALA A 32 -12.38 2.22 10.29
N TYR A 33 -11.24 1.73 10.79
CA TYR A 33 -10.63 0.48 10.33
C TYR A 33 -11.61 -0.69 10.40
N LYS A 34 -12.27 -0.89 11.55
CA LYS A 34 -13.23 -1.99 11.73
C LYS A 34 -14.36 -1.93 10.70
N ILE A 35 -14.97 -0.76 10.51
CA ILE A 35 -16.08 -0.58 9.56
C ILE A 35 -15.63 -0.82 8.11
N LEU A 36 -14.47 -0.27 7.73
CA LEU A 36 -13.91 -0.48 6.39
C LEU A 36 -13.58 -1.96 6.14
N SER A 37 -13.03 -2.65 7.14
CA SER A 37 -12.74 -4.08 7.07
C SER A 37 -14.03 -4.90 6.89
N GLU A 38 -15.08 -4.62 7.66
CA GLU A 38 -16.38 -5.31 7.55
C GLU A 38 -17.02 -5.09 6.16
N GLU A 39 -16.99 -3.85 5.65
CA GLU A 39 -17.53 -3.55 4.31
C GLU A 39 -16.72 -4.19 3.17
N MET A 40 -15.41 -4.37 3.36
CA MET A 40 -14.56 -5.09 2.43
C MET A 40 -14.85 -6.60 2.44
N GLU A 41 -15.04 -7.22 3.60
CA GLU A 41 -15.47 -8.63 3.68
C GLU A 41 -16.80 -8.84 2.98
N LYS A 42 -17.78 -7.98 3.27
CA LYS A 42 -19.09 -8.01 2.60
C LYS A 42 -18.97 -7.88 1.08
N TYR A 43 -18.14 -6.94 0.60
CA TYR A 43 -17.89 -6.81 -0.84
C TYR A 43 -17.29 -8.09 -1.44
N LYS A 44 -16.34 -8.73 -0.73
CA LYS A 44 -15.71 -9.98 -1.19
C LYS A 44 -16.73 -11.10 -1.35
N GLU A 45 -17.62 -11.26 -0.38
CA GLU A 45 -18.69 -12.26 -0.39
C GLU A 45 -19.73 -11.98 -1.48
N GLU A 46 -20.30 -10.77 -1.52
CA GLU A 46 -21.34 -10.36 -2.47
C GLU A 46 -20.87 -10.49 -3.92
N ASN A 47 -19.62 -10.12 -4.19
CA ASN A 47 -19.08 -10.10 -5.56
C ASN A 47 -18.32 -11.35 -5.95
N LYS A 48 -18.16 -12.31 -5.03
CA LYS A 48 -17.39 -13.55 -5.19
C LYS A 48 -15.96 -13.28 -5.67
N VAL A 49 -15.29 -12.29 -5.06
CA VAL A 49 -13.93 -11.91 -5.43
C VAL A 49 -12.91 -12.47 -4.44
N LYS A 50 -11.70 -12.77 -4.92
CA LYS A 50 -10.57 -13.19 -4.10
C LYS A 50 -9.64 -12.02 -3.86
N GLU A 51 -9.33 -11.75 -2.60
CA GLU A 51 -8.36 -10.73 -2.22
C GLU A 51 -6.94 -11.05 -2.71
N ILE A 52 -6.25 -10.01 -3.17
CA ILE A 52 -4.82 -10.05 -3.50
C ILE A 52 -4.02 -9.26 -2.45
N SER A 53 -4.42 -8.02 -2.23
CA SER A 53 -3.77 -7.10 -1.31
C SER A 53 -4.77 -6.05 -0.88
N THR A 54 -4.56 -5.51 0.31
CA THR A 54 -5.39 -4.47 0.88
C THR A 54 -4.51 -3.34 1.40
N TYR A 55 -4.95 -2.12 1.15
CA TYR A 55 -4.39 -0.91 1.73
C TYR A 55 -5.42 -0.27 2.67
N TYR A 56 -4.99 0.10 3.88
CA TYR A 56 -5.79 0.81 4.86
C TYR A 56 -5.13 2.13 5.23
N TYR A 57 -5.92 3.20 5.27
CA TYR A 57 -5.47 4.49 5.80
C TYR A 57 -6.65 5.25 6.38
N LYS A 58 -6.62 5.51 7.69
CA LYS A 58 -7.60 6.34 8.46
C LYS A 58 -9.07 6.18 8.02
N ASP A 59 -9.47 6.91 6.99
CA ASP A 59 -10.81 7.09 6.46
C ASP A 59 -11.06 6.43 5.08
N HIS A 60 -10.10 5.69 4.54
CA HIS A 60 -10.24 5.01 3.27
C HIS A 60 -9.44 3.71 3.19
N SER A 61 -9.89 2.82 2.31
CA SER A 61 -9.17 1.60 1.97
C SER A 61 -9.30 1.27 0.48
N ALA A 62 -8.38 0.45 -0.01
CA ALA A 62 -8.41 -0.09 -1.35
C ALA A 62 -8.19 -1.60 -1.31
N LEU A 63 -9.06 -2.34 -1.99
CA LEU A 63 -9.00 -3.77 -2.17
C LEU A 63 -8.52 -4.09 -3.59
N MET A 64 -7.36 -4.71 -3.73
CA MET A 64 -7.00 -5.42 -4.95
C MET A 64 -7.62 -6.80 -4.94
N PHE A 65 -8.28 -7.17 -6.02
CA PHE A 65 -8.97 -8.44 -6.11
C PHE A 65 -8.81 -9.13 -7.46
N ARG A 66 -9.08 -10.43 -7.46
CA ARG A 66 -9.29 -11.26 -8.63
C ARG A 66 -10.72 -11.77 -8.67
N LYS A 67 -11.37 -11.65 -9.83
CA LYS A 67 -12.66 -12.27 -10.13
C LYS A 67 -12.51 -13.06 -11.41
N GLU A 68 -12.53 -14.39 -11.32
CA GLU A 68 -12.31 -15.27 -12.48
C GLU A 68 -10.98 -14.95 -13.21
N ASN A 69 -11.08 -14.48 -14.46
CA ASN A 69 -9.96 -14.04 -15.31
C ASN A 69 -9.76 -12.51 -15.31
N LYS A 70 -10.37 -11.78 -14.36
CA LYS A 70 -10.24 -10.33 -14.22
C LYS A 70 -9.48 -9.96 -12.95
N LEU A 71 -8.69 -8.90 -13.04
CA LEU A 71 -8.07 -8.21 -11.91
C LEU A 71 -8.75 -6.86 -11.75
N GLY A 72 -8.93 -6.42 -10.51
CA GLY A 72 -9.61 -5.16 -10.25
C GLY A 72 -9.27 -4.54 -8.91
N ILE A 73 -9.74 -3.30 -8.75
CA ILE A 73 -9.56 -2.50 -7.54
C ILE A 73 -10.90 -1.91 -7.12
N ALA A 74 -11.27 -2.14 -5.87
CA ALA A 74 -12.39 -1.48 -5.22
C ALA A 74 -11.88 -0.48 -4.17
N GLN A 75 -12.45 0.71 -4.15
CA GLN A 75 -12.18 1.74 -3.15
C GLN A 75 -13.35 1.86 -2.17
N PHE A 76 -13.01 2.06 -0.91
CA PHE A 76 -13.96 2.25 0.19
C PHE A 76 -13.57 3.54 0.92
N PHE A 77 -14.55 4.41 1.13
CA PHE A 77 -14.37 5.68 1.84
C PHE A 77 -15.37 5.75 2.97
N ILE A 78 -14.94 6.24 4.11
CA ILE A 78 -15.83 6.53 5.23
C ILE A 78 -15.89 8.04 5.44
N ASN A 79 -17.08 8.57 5.70
CA ASN A 79 -17.23 9.96 6.11
C ASN A 79 -17.24 10.10 7.63
N ASP A 80 -17.31 11.34 8.13
CA ASP A 80 -17.35 11.67 9.55
C ASP A 80 -18.57 11.06 10.29
N LYS A 81 -19.61 10.63 9.56
CA LYS A 81 -20.78 9.93 10.10
C LYS A 81 -20.65 8.41 10.04
N TYR A 82 -19.48 7.89 9.75
CA TYR A 82 -19.20 6.46 9.57
C TYR A 82 -19.98 5.78 8.43
N LYS A 83 -20.49 6.56 7.46
CA LYS A 83 -21.14 6.02 6.27
C LYS A 83 -20.09 5.65 5.21
N VAL A 84 -20.15 4.42 4.71
CA VAL A 84 -19.22 3.93 3.68
C VAL A 84 -19.74 4.20 2.27
N PHE A 85 -18.85 4.70 1.42
CA PHE A 85 -19.05 4.90 -0.01
C PHE A 85 -18.11 3.98 -0.77
N LYS A 86 -18.67 3.20 -1.71
CA LYS A 86 -17.94 2.23 -2.52
C LYS A 86 -17.76 2.76 -3.92
N LYS A 87 -16.57 2.58 -4.48
CA LYS A 87 -16.29 2.89 -5.89
C LYS A 87 -15.44 1.77 -6.48
N ASP A 88 -16.00 1.03 -7.43
CA ASP A 88 -15.19 0.18 -8.29
C ASP A 88 -14.37 1.09 -9.18
N VAL A 89 -13.05 1.01 -9.05
CA VAL A 89 -12.16 1.92 -9.79
C VAL A 89 -12.03 1.42 -11.21
N GLN A 90 -11.51 0.20 -11.40
CA GLN A 90 -11.26 -0.41 -12.71
C GLN A 90 -11.19 -1.94 -12.59
N THR A 91 -11.59 -2.65 -13.66
CA THR A 91 -11.31 -4.07 -13.85
C THR A 91 -10.68 -4.29 -15.22
N ILE A 92 -9.69 -5.17 -15.31
CA ILE A 92 -9.01 -5.55 -16.57
C ILE A 92 -8.98 -7.07 -16.71
N LEU A 93 -9.13 -7.57 -17.93
CA LEU A 93 -8.90 -8.97 -18.24
C LEU A 93 -7.40 -9.28 -18.09
N ILE A 94 -7.09 -10.41 -17.45
CA ILE A 94 -5.72 -10.92 -17.40
C ILE A 94 -5.32 -11.28 -18.83
N ASN A 95 -4.31 -10.59 -19.34
CA ASN A 95 -3.66 -10.85 -20.62
C ASN A 95 -2.29 -11.52 -20.39
N ASN A 96 -1.57 -11.84 -21.47
CA ASN A 96 -0.23 -12.43 -21.41
C ASN A 96 0.86 -11.40 -21.01
N GLU A 97 0.53 -10.37 -20.25
CA GLU A 97 1.52 -9.47 -19.68
C GLU A 97 2.06 -10.02 -18.37
N ASP A 98 3.34 -9.76 -18.07
CA ASP A 98 3.97 -10.20 -16.81
C ASP A 98 3.58 -9.30 -15.62
N LEU A 99 3.17 -8.07 -15.92
CA LEU A 99 2.87 -7.01 -14.95
C LEU A 99 1.77 -6.08 -15.49
N LEU A 100 0.76 -5.85 -14.66
CA LEU A 100 -0.33 -4.89 -14.90
C LEU A 100 -0.34 -3.81 -13.82
N TYR A 101 -0.77 -2.60 -14.16
CA TYR A 101 -0.89 -1.53 -13.18
C TYR A 101 -2.11 -0.64 -13.42
N PHE A 102 -2.56 0.01 -12.35
CA PHE A 102 -3.59 1.04 -12.39
C PHE A 102 -3.10 2.26 -11.65
N ASN A 103 -3.18 3.42 -12.28
CA ASN A 103 -2.86 4.71 -11.68
C ASN A 103 -4.17 5.49 -11.50
N PHE A 104 -4.55 5.78 -10.26
CA PHE A 104 -5.86 6.33 -9.94
C PHE A 104 -5.78 7.27 -8.74
N SER A 105 -6.71 8.21 -8.68
CA SER A 105 -6.76 9.19 -7.60
C SER A 105 -8.18 9.38 -7.09
N ASN A 106 -8.25 9.94 -5.90
CA ASN A 106 -9.46 10.34 -5.22
C ASN A 106 -9.14 11.52 -4.29
N LYS A 107 -10.15 12.06 -3.62
CA LYS A 107 -10.02 13.22 -2.74
C LYS A 107 -8.94 13.06 -1.66
N THR A 108 -8.64 11.84 -1.22
CA THR A 108 -7.68 11.57 -0.14
C THR A 108 -6.25 11.31 -0.65
N GLY A 109 -6.05 11.07 -1.95
CA GLY A 109 -4.73 10.78 -2.48
C GLY A 109 -4.68 10.27 -3.91
N SER A 110 -3.45 10.04 -4.35
CA SER A 110 -3.13 9.38 -5.61
C SER A 110 -2.38 8.09 -5.32
N TYR A 111 -2.77 7.05 -6.06
CA TYR A 111 -2.40 5.67 -5.79
C TYR A 111 -1.95 4.98 -7.06
N ILE A 112 -1.08 3.99 -6.89
CA ILE A 112 -0.77 3.02 -7.92
C ILE A 112 -1.04 1.62 -7.36
N ALA A 113 -1.77 0.81 -8.10
CA ALA A 113 -1.88 -0.62 -7.83
C ALA A 113 -1.06 -1.36 -8.88
N VAL A 114 -0.22 -2.28 -8.43
CA VAL A 114 0.64 -3.08 -9.30
C VAL A 114 0.34 -4.55 -9.08
N PHE A 115 -0.05 -5.25 -10.15
CA PHE A 115 -0.29 -6.68 -10.17
C PHE A 115 0.89 -7.38 -10.85
N ILE A 116 1.43 -8.41 -10.20
CA ILE A 116 2.43 -9.29 -10.81
C ILE A 116 1.68 -10.51 -11.33
N THR A 117 1.56 -10.66 -12.63
CA THR A 117 0.77 -11.73 -13.26
C THR A 117 1.63 -12.94 -13.60
N ASP A 118 2.94 -12.76 -13.83
CA ASP A 118 3.87 -13.87 -14.05
C ASP A 118 4.18 -14.62 -12.72
N PRO A 119 3.91 -15.94 -12.63
CA PRO A 119 4.14 -16.72 -11.40
C PRO A 119 5.61 -16.87 -10.99
N ILE A 120 6.56 -16.79 -11.93
CA ILE A 120 8.00 -16.87 -11.66
C ILE A 120 8.46 -15.57 -11.00
N LEU A 121 8.00 -14.42 -11.52
CA LEU A 121 8.27 -13.10 -10.95
C LEU A 121 7.64 -12.95 -9.57
N GLN A 122 6.39 -13.41 -9.37
CA GLN A 122 5.72 -13.38 -8.06
C GLN A 122 6.60 -14.01 -6.98
N LYS A 123 7.14 -15.21 -7.23
CA LYS A 123 7.94 -15.95 -6.23
C LYS A 123 9.21 -15.22 -5.81
N LYS A 124 9.83 -14.50 -6.75
CA LYS A 124 11.14 -13.85 -6.58
C LYS A 124 11.05 -12.42 -6.08
N THR A 125 9.93 -11.75 -6.28
CA THR A 125 9.78 -10.33 -5.96
C THR A 125 9.58 -10.11 -4.47
N GLU A 126 10.30 -9.12 -3.94
CA GLU A 126 10.25 -8.67 -2.54
C GLU A 126 9.77 -7.23 -2.45
N ASP A 127 10.19 -6.37 -3.39
CA ASP A 127 9.74 -4.98 -3.47
C ASP A 127 9.29 -4.61 -4.88
N ILE A 128 8.47 -3.57 -4.96
CA ILE A 128 8.12 -2.88 -6.18
C ILE A 128 8.68 -1.46 -6.12
N TYR A 129 9.41 -1.09 -7.16
CA TYR A 129 9.93 0.26 -7.37
C TYR A 129 9.18 0.92 -8.52
N VAL A 130 8.62 2.10 -8.28
CA VAL A 130 7.87 2.88 -9.26
C VAL A 130 8.59 4.19 -9.46
N GLU A 131 9.01 4.44 -10.70
CA GLU A 131 9.66 5.67 -11.11
C GLU A 131 8.66 6.57 -11.84
N PHE A 132 8.62 7.86 -11.48
CA PHE A 132 7.75 8.83 -12.13
C PHE A 132 8.52 9.67 -13.15
N GLU A 133 7.82 10.18 -14.15
CA GLU A 133 8.40 11.18 -15.04
C GLU A 133 8.85 12.40 -14.23
N LYS A 134 9.95 13.02 -14.67
CA LYS A 134 10.46 14.24 -14.06
C LYS A 134 9.40 15.34 -14.19
N SER A 135 8.91 15.81 -13.05
CA SER A 135 8.02 16.97 -12.94
C SER A 135 8.61 17.95 -11.92
N ASP A 136 8.01 19.13 -11.77
CA ASP A 136 8.45 20.13 -10.78
C ASP A 136 8.30 19.65 -9.31
N ASP A 137 7.62 18.52 -9.09
CA ASP A 137 7.49 17.89 -7.77
C ASP A 137 8.74 17.08 -7.38
N LYS A 138 9.06 17.10 -6.08
CA LYS A 138 10.27 16.47 -5.51
C LYS A 138 10.27 14.93 -5.53
N LEU A 139 9.09 14.29 -5.54
CA LEU A 139 9.02 12.83 -5.52
C LEU A 139 9.50 12.28 -6.86
N LYS A 140 10.56 11.47 -6.89
CA LYS A 140 11.08 10.89 -8.15
C LYS A 140 10.71 9.43 -8.32
N ALA A 141 10.61 8.71 -7.20
CA ALA A 141 10.23 7.32 -7.17
C ALA A 141 9.69 6.93 -5.80
N ILE A 142 9.08 5.75 -5.73
CA ILE A 142 8.67 5.09 -4.49
C ILE A 142 9.03 3.61 -4.56
N GLN A 143 9.48 3.04 -3.43
CA GLN A 143 9.75 1.61 -3.28
C GLN A 143 8.94 1.08 -2.10
N GLU A 144 8.19 0.00 -2.32
CA GLU A 144 7.38 -0.64 -1.29
C GLU A 144 7.53 -2.14 -1.31
N SER A 145 7.59 -2.74 -0.12
CA SER A 145 7.71 -4.18 0.06
C SER A 145 6.36 -4.87 -0.13
N ILE A 146 6.36 -6.03 -0.80
CA ILE A 146 5.15 -6.81 -1.09
C ILE A 146 5.02 -8.02 -0.15
N VAL A 147 3.97 -8.02 0.66
CA VAL A 147 3.72 -9.12 1.62
C VAL A 147 3.19 -10.38 0.90
N ASN A 148 2.18 -10.23 0.05
CA ASN A 148 1.46 -11.36 -0.58
C ASN A 148 2.00 -11.77 -1.95
N LYS A 149 3.13 -11.20 -2.40
CA LYS A 149 3.86 -11.52 -3.66
C LYS A 149 3.07 -11.41 -4.99
N LYS A 150 1.76 -11.14 -4.94
CA LYS A 150 0.86 -11.03 -6.10
C LYS A 150 0.64 -9.60 -6.57
N GLY A 151 0.89 -8.62 -5.70
CA GLY A 151 0.68 -7.21 -5.99
C GLY A 151 0.50 -6.36 -4.74
N ILE A 152 0.41 -5.05 -4.94
CA ILE A 152 0.30 -4.04 -3.88
C ILE A 152 -0.41 -2.78 -4.39
N VAL A 153 -1.13 -2.10 -3.48
CA VAL A 153 -1.59 -0.72 -3.67
C VAL A 153 -0.69 0.20 -2.87
N ILE A 154 -0.15 1.21 -3.52
CA ILE A 154 0.79 2.18 -2.95
C ILE A 154 0.16 3.57 -3.08
N LYS A 155 0.01 4.29 -1.96
CA LYS A 155 -0.30 5.72 -1.97
C LYS A 155 1.01 6.50 -2.15
N TYR A 156 1.08 7.37 -3.15
CA TYR A 156 2.29 8.16 -3.43
C TYR A 156 2.13 9.67 -3.27
N SER A 157 0.90 10.17 -3.13
CA SER A 157 0.64 11.59 -2.88
C SER A 157 -0.68 11.77 -2.16
N ASP A 158 -0.79 12.86 -1.40
CA ASP A 158 -2.07 13.42 -0.98
C ASP A 158 -2.73 14.16 -2.14
N GLY A 159 -4.06 14.21 -2.15
CA GLY A 159 -4.87 14.86 -3.20
C GLY A 159 -4.91 14.14 -4.56
N GLU A 160 -5.71 14.72 -5.46
CA GLU A 160 -6.11 14.09 -6.74
C GLU A 160 -5.07 14.20 -7.89
N LYS A 161 -3.81 14.51 -7.58
CA LYS A 161 -2.78 14.81 -8.59
C LYS A 161 -2.07 13.55 -9.08
N LEU A 162 -2.61 12.96 -10.16
CA LEU A 162 -1.97 11.83 -10.85
C LEU A 162 -0.61 12.23 -11.44
N ARG A 163 0.38 11.35 -11.26
CA ARG A 163 1.70 11.50 -11.86
C ARG A 163 1.90 10.49 -12.98
N LYS A 164 2.59 10.91 -14.04
CA LYS A 164 2.96 10.01 -15.13
C LYS A 164 4.04 9.06 -14.65
N ILE A 165 3.84 7.76 -14.87
CA ILE A 165 4.78 6.72 -14.47
C ILE A 165 5.75 6.48 -15.63
N ASN A 166 7.04 6.54 -15.33
CA ASN A 166 8.11 6.24 -16.28
C ASN A 166 8.33 4.72 -16.37
N SER A 167 8.53 4.08 -15.23
CA SER A 167 8.82 2.65 -15.13
C SER A 167 8.26 2.02 -13.86
N ILE A 168 8.00 0.71 -13.93
CA ILE A 168 7.72 -0.13 -12.76
C ILE A 168 8.70 -1.29 -12.79
N SER A 169 9.45 -1.45 -11.71
CA SER A 169 10.46 -2.48 -11.55
C SER A 169 10.12 -3.40 -10.38
N LEU A 170 10.39 -4.69 -10.57
CA LEU A 170 10.31 -5.71 -9.52
C LEU A 170 11.71 -5.94 -8.98
N MET A 171 11.85 -5.98 -7.67
CA MET A 171 13.14 -6.05 -6.99
C MET A 171 13.24 -7.27 -6.08
N LYS A 172 14.48 -7.72 -5.90
CA LYS A 172 14.90 -8.74 -4.94
C LYS A 172 16.25 -8.35 -4.36
N ASP A 173 16.41 -8.39 -3.05
CA ASP A 173 17.66 -8.04 -2.36
C ASP A 173 18.20 -6.66 -2.80
N GLY A 174 17.31 -5.67 -3.01
CA GLY A 174 17.66 -4.34 -3.50
C GLY A 174 18.11 -4.26 -4.96
N LYS A 175 18.01 -5.34 -5.74
CA LYS A 175 18.38 -5.40 -7.16
C LYS A 175 17.15 -5.57 -8.05
N VAL A 176 17.15 -4.90 -9.20
CA VAL A 176 16.09 -5.05 -10.21
C VAL A 176 16.19 -6.42 -10.88
N ILE A 177 15.11 -7.20 -10.83
CA ILE A 177 15.01 -8.51 -11.49
C ILE A 177 14.10 -8.47 -12.73
N TYR A 178 13.25 -7.46 -12.83
CA TYR A 178 12.38 -7.21 -13.98
C TYR A 178 12.03 -5.73 -14.02
N SER A 179 11.88 -5.15 -15.22
CA SER A 179 11.45 -3.76 -15.36
C SER A 179 10.61 -3.55 -16.59
N LYS A 180 9.46 -2.89 -16.41
CA LYS A 180 8.56 -2.47 -17.49
C LYS A 180 8.63 -0.95 -17.64
N ARG A 181 9.07 -0.47 -18.81
CA ARG A 181 8.96 0.95 -19.17
C ARG A 181 7.59 1.22 -19.74
N ILE A 182 6.93 2.28 -19.25
CA ILE A 182 5.56 2.63 -19.64
C ILE A 182 5.56 3.66 -20.76
N ASN A 183 6.48 4.62 -20.71
CA ASN A 183 6.63 5.61 -21.77
C ASN A 183 7.74 5.19 -22.75
N LYS A 184 7.39 4.40 -23.76
CA LYS A 184 8.14 4.39 -25.01
C LYS A 184 7.65 5.58 -25.83
N LYS A 185 8.43 6.67 -25.89
CA LYS A 185 8.47 7.44 -27.13
C LYS A 185 9.05 6.50 -28.19
N ILE A 186 8.24 6.15 -29.18
CA ILE A 186 8.71 5.61 -30.46
C ILE A 186 9.43 6.74 -31.18
#